data_AF-A0A6C1QUJ8-F1
#
_entry.id   AF-A0A6C1QUJ8-F1
#
_cell.length_a   1.000
_cell.length_b   1.000
_cell.length_c   1.000
_cell.angle_alpha   90.00
_cell.angle_beta   90.00
_cell.angle_gamma   90.00
#
_symmetry.space_group_name_H-M   'P 1'
#
loop_
_entity.id
_entity.type
_entity.pdbx_description
1 polymer ?
#
loop_
_entity_poly.entity_id
_entity_poly.type
_entity_poly.pdbx_seq_one_letter_code
_entity_poly.pdbx_strand_id
1 'polypeptide(L)'
;MARDKLFFLVASGWELVRFAALFAILTVRPDGPTPAALSVTALWFGSAQLALVGAFVMVGLYPDRYAVYLPLLRLAKFISIGPAVLLIVTGLPAVVTTAAAVLDLVRLLTPIVIAGVDSILFLFLLSYRIGDDAPPVQRPQEE
;
A
#
# COMPACT_ATOMS: atom_id res chain seq x y z
N MET A 1 15.78 1.92 16.41
CA MET A 1 16.06 0.72 15.58
C MET A 1 14.94 -0.34 15.61
N ALA A 2 14.70 -1.11 16.68
CA ALA A 2 13.72 -2.23 16.63
C ALA A 2 12.28 -1.78 16.29
N ARG A 3 11.86 -0.62 16.81
CA ARG A 3 10.56 0.01 16.52
C ARG A 3 10.41 0.34 15.04
N ASP A 4 11.46 0.86 14.40
CA ASP A 4 11.46 1.25 13.00
C ASP A 4 11.32 0.03 12.08
N LYS A 5 12.06 -1.05 12.40
CA LYS A 5 11.94 -2.32 11.69
C LYS A 5 10.52 -2.87 11.78
N LEU A 6 9.96 -2.89 12.99
CA LEU A 6 8.59 -3.36 13.21
C LEU A 6 7.57 -2.53 12.42
N PHE A 7 7.70 -1.19 12.44
CA PHE A 7 6.82 -0.30 11.68
C PHE A 7 6.81 -0.64 10.19
N PHE A 8 7.99 -0.76 9.57
CA PHE A 8 8.09 -1.04 8.15
C PHE A 8 7.61 -2.45 7.77
N LEU A 9 7.82 -3.44 8.64
CA LEU A 9 7.28 -4.78 8.44
C LEU A 9 5.76 -4.80 8.56
N VAL A 10 5.18 -4.10 9.54
CA VAL A 10 3.72 -3.95 9.65
C VAL A 10 3.15 -3.20 8.45
N ALA A 11 3.81 -2.13 7.99
CA ALA A 11 3.44 -1.40 6.79
C ALA A 11 3.47 -2.31 5.55
N SER A 12 4.48 -3.18 5.43
CA SER A 12 4.56 -4.15 4.33
C SER A 12 3.41 -5.18 4.37
N GLY A 13 3.06 -5.66 5.56
CA GLY A 13 1.92 -6.55 5.77
C GLY A 13 0.60 -5.87 5.41
N TRP A 14 0.45 -4.59 5.76
CA TRP A 14 -0.70 -3.78 5.35
C TRP A 14 -0.82 -3.69 3.82
N GLU A 15 0.27 -3.40 3.11
CA GLU A 15 0.23 -3.34 1.63
C GLU A 15 -0.15 -4.68 0.99
N LEU A 16 0.21 -5.82 1.59
CA LEU A 16 -0.22 -7.15 1.13
C LEU A 16 -1.73 -7.38 1.34
N VAL A 17 -2.23 -7.09 2.54
CA VAL A 17 -3.67 -7.21 2.85
C VAL A 17 -4.49 -6.33 1.92
N ARG A 18 -4.02 -5.09 1.74
CA ARG A 18 -4.62 -4.11 0.86
C ARG A 18 -4.63 -4.56 -0.60
N PHE A 19 -3.51 -5.07 -1.11
CA PHE A 19 -3.41 -5.65 -2.45
C PHE A 19 -4.45 -6.77 -2.62
N ALA A 20 -4.50 -7.72 -1.69
CA ALA A 20 -5.44 -8.83 -1.75
C ALA A 20 -6.90 -8.35 -1.75
N ALA A 21 -7.23 -7.37 -0.91
CA ALA A 21 -8.58 -6.81 -0.84
C ALA A 21 -8.99 -6.10 -2.14
N LEU A 22 -8.14 -5.22 -2.69
CA LEU A 22 -8.44 -4.52 -3.94
C LEU A 22 -8.49 -5.48 -5.13
N PHE A 23 -7.56 -6.44 -5.18
CA PHE A 23 -7.56 -7.47 -6.21
C PHE A 23 -8.84 -8.30 -6.16
N ALA A 24 -9.27 -8.74 -4.97
CA ALA A 24 -10.51 -9.47 -4.80
C ALA A 24 -11.73 -8.64 -5.24
N ILE A 25 -11.82 -7.36 -4.83
CA ILE A 25 -12.93 -6.47 -5.23
C ILE A 25 -13.04 -6.32 -6.75
N LEU A 26 -11.89 -6.19 -7.42
CA LEU A 26 -11.81 -5.97 -8.86
C LEU A 26 -12.02 -7.25 -9.68
N THR A 27 -11.60 -8.42 -9.17
CA THR A 27 -11.54 -9.66 -9.94
C THR A 27 -12.56 -10.72 -9.54
N VAL A 28 -13.07 -10.70 -8.31
CA VAL A 28 -14.09 -11.66 -7.86
C VAL A 28 -15.46 -11.05 -8.14
N ARG A 29 -16.17 -11.66 -9.10
CA ARG A 29 -17.56 -11.32 -9.43
C ARG A 29 -18.45 -12.55 -9.28
N PRO A 30 -19.52 -12.48 -8.48
CA PRO A 30 -20.45 -13.59 -8.32
C PRO A 30 -21.31 -13.83 -9.57
N ASP A 31 -21.58 -12.78 -10.37
CA ASP A 31 -22.63 -12.81 -11.40
C ASP A 31 -22.09 -12.93 -12.85
N GLY A 32 -20.78 -13.15 -13.04
CA GLY A 32 -20.22 -13.33 -14.38
C GLY A 32 -18.72 -13.03 -14.52
N PRO A 33 -18.17 -13.15 -15.73
CA PRO A 33 -16.75 -12.94 -15.98
C PRO A 33 -16.33 -11.49 -15.71
N THR A 34 -15.13 -11.32 -15.16
CA THR A 34 -14.57 -10.00 -14.88
C THR A 34 -14.21 -9.29 -16.19
N PRO A 35 -14.69 -8.04 -16.40
CA PRO A 35 -14.31 -7.24 -17.56
C PRO A 35 -12.80 -7.13 -17.69
N ALA A 36 -12.27 -7.32 -18.91
CA ALA A 36 -10.84 -7.26 -19.17
C ALA A 36 -10.20 -5.95 -18.67
N ALA A 37 -10.91 -4.83 -18.79
CA ALA A 37 -10.48 -3.54 -18.27
C ALA A 37 -10.18 -3.60 -16.75
N LEU A 38 -11.07 -4.19 -15.94
CA LEU A 38 -10.87 -4.30 -14.50
C LEU A 38 -9.72 -5.24 -14.14
N SER A 39 -9.55 -6.34 -14.89
CA SER A 39 -8.42 -7.26 -14.71
C SER A 39 -7.09 -6.58 -15.03
N VAL A 40 -7.01 -5.81 -16.11
CA VAL A 40 -5.82 -5.02 -16.47
C VAL A 40 -5.54 -3.96 -15.42
N THR A 41 -6.56 -3.24 -14.95
CA THR A 41 -6.44 -2.25 -13.88
C THR A 41 -5.95 -2.89 -12.57
N ALA A 42 -6.49 -4.06 -12.20
CA ALA A 42 -6.06 -4.82 -11.02
C ALA A 42 -4.59 -5.26 -11.13
N LEU A 43 -4.17 -5.71 -12.32
CA LEU A 43 -2.79 -6.12 -12.58
C LEU A 43 -1.82 -4.93 -12.49
N TRP A 44 -2.18 -3.81 -13.12
CA TRP A 44 -1.36 -2.60 -13.11
C TRP A 44 -1.15 -2.05 -11.71
N PHE A 45 -2.23 -1.85 -10.95
CA PHE A 45 -2.12 -1.34 -9.59
C PHE A 45 -1.54 -2.36 -8.61
N GLY A 46 -1.86 -3.64 -8.81
CA GLY A 46 -1.38 -4.72 -7.97
C GLY A 46 0.12 -4.93 -8.05
N SER A 47 0.69 -4.90 -9.26
CA SER A 47 2.13 -5.01 -9.45
C SER A 47 2.92 -3.88 -8.76
N ALA A 48 2.45 -2.64 -8.88
CA ALA A 48 3.07 -1.50 -8.19
C ALA A 48 2.97 -1.61 -6.66
N GLN A 49 1.87 -2.13 -6.12
CA GLN A 49 1.72 -2.39 -4.69
C GLN A 49 2.65 -3.49 -4.19
N LEU A 50 2.84 -4.58 -4.93
CA LEU A 50 3.78 -5.64 -4.55
C LEU A 50 5.23 -5.13 -4.54
N ALA A 51 5.60 -4.25 -5.47
CA ALA A 51 6.89 -3.58 -5.42
C ALA A 51 7.04 -2.70 -4.16
N LEU A 52 5.96 -2.03 -3.73
CA LEU A 52 5.93 -1.22 -2.51
C LEU A 52 6.10 -2.09 -1.24
N VAL A 53 5.49 -3.29 -1.20
CA VAL A 53 5.73 -4.29 -0.13
C VAL A 53 7.22 -4.59 -0.03
N GLY A 54 7.86 -4.90 -1.16
CA GLY A 54 9.30 -5.18 -1.21
C GLY A 54 10.13 -3.99 -0.70
N ALA A 55 9.78 -2.77 -1.14
CA ALA A 55 10.47 -1.56 -0.69
C ALA A 55 10.36 -1.35 0.83
N PHE A 56 9.18 -1.57 1.42
CA PHE A 56 8.99 -1.50 2.87
C PHE A 56 9.81 -2.56 3.62
N VAL A 57 9.83 -3.81 3.13
CA VAL A 57 10.66 -4.87 3.73
C VAL A 57 12.14 -4.49 3.69
N MET A 58 12.63 -3.97 2.56
CA MET A 58 14.04 -3.60 2.41
C MET A 58 14.44 -2.46 3.35
N VAL A 59 13.61 -1.42 3.48
CA VAL A 59 13.85 -0.33 4.43
C VAL A 59 13.73 -0.81 5.89
N GLY A 60 12.81 -1.72 6.18
CA GLY A 60 12.65 -2.28 7.52
C GLY A 60 13.83 -3.17 7.94
N LEU A 61 14.37 -4.00 7.05
CA LEU A 61 15.46 -4.91 7.38
C LEU A 61 16.84 -4.24 7.34
N TYR A 62 17.05 -3.32 6.39
CA TYR A 62 18.34 -2.67 6.15
C TYR A 62 18.20 -1.13 6.07
N PRO A 63 17.76 -0.48 7.17
CA PRO A 63 17.50 0.96 7.17
C PRO A 63 18.74 1.77 6.79
N ASP A 64 19.93 1.37 7.23
CA ASP A 64 21.20 2.09 6.97
C ASP A 64 21.54 2.16 5.47
N ARG A 65 21.08 1.17 4.68
CA ARG A 65 21.33 1.11 3.22
C ARG A 65 20.22 1.78 2.42
N TYR A 66 18.97 1.65 2.85
CA TYR A 66 17.82 2.06 2.06
C TYR A 66 17.13 3.35 2.55
N ALA A 67 17.65 3.98 3.60
CA ALA A 67 17.18 5.28 4.10
C ALA A 67 17.04 6.35 3.00
N VAL A 68 17.99 6.36 2.06
CA VAL A 68 18.04 7.31 0.94
C VAL A 68 16.81 7.19 0.03
N TYR A 69 16.14 6.04 -0.01
CA TYR A 69 14.97 5.81 -0.84
C TYR A 69 13.64 6.15 -0.16
N LEU A 70 13.65 6.66 1.08
CA LEU A 70 12.42 7.12 1.74
C LEU A 70 11.59 8.12 0.92
N PRO A 71 12.16 9.11 0.22
CA PRO A 71 11.38 10.01 -0.63
C PRO A 71 10.63 9.25 -1.74
N LEU A 72 11.26 8.22 -2.31
CA LEU A 72 10.63 7.38 -3.33
C LEU A 72 9.48 6.57 -2.74
N LEU A 73 9.64 6.04 -1.52
CA LEU A 73 8.58 5.37 -0.78
C LEU A 73 7.39 6.28 -0.48
N ARG A 74 7.64 7.54 -0.10
CA ARG A 74 6.58 8.54 0.10
C ARG A 74 5.84 8.80 -1.21
N LEU A 75 6.56 9.00 -2.32
CA LEU A 75 5.95 9.22 -3.63
C LEU A 75 5.12 8.00 -4.07
N ALA A 76 5.66 6.80 -3.94
CA ALA A 76 4.96 5.57 -4.27
C ALA A 76 3.70 5.39 -3.41
N LYS A 77 3.78 5.70 -2.10
CA LYS A 77 2.61 5.66 -1.22
C LYS A 77 1.55 6.68 -1.62
N PHE A 78 1.94 7.91 -1.96
CA PHE A 78 1.02 8.93 -2.46
C PHE A 78 0.27 8.47 -3.72
N ILE A 79 1.01 7.97 -4.71
CA ILE A 79 0.42 7.44 -5.96
C ILE A 79 -0.50 6.25 -5.65
N SER A 80 -0.13 5.43 -4.67
CA SER A 80 -0.92 4.26 -4.32
C SER A 80 -2.32 4.61 -3.82
N ILE A 81 -2.60 5.82 -3.34
CA ILE A 81 -3.95 6.24 -2.94
C ILE A 81 -4.92 6.28 -4.14
N GLY A 82 -4.40 6.52 -5.35
CA GLY A 82 -5.16 6.63 -6.59
C GLY A 82 -6.16 5.50 -6.84
N PRO A 83 -5.77 4.21 -6.79
CA PRO A 83 -6.68 3.07 -6.89
C PRO A 83 -7.93 3.13 -6.02
N ALA A 84 -7.77 3.48 -4.73
CA ALA A 84 -8.89 3.54 -3.80
C ALA A 84 -9.83 4.70 -4.16
N VAL A 85 -9.26 5.87 -4.49
CA VAL A 85 -10.02 7.04 -4.95
C VAL A 85 -10.75 6.74 -6.25
N LEU A 86 -10.10 6.07 -7.20
CA LEU A 86 -10.71 5.67 -8.47
C LEU A 86 -11.94 4.80 -8.21
N LEU A 87 -11.82 3.77 -7.37
CA LEU A 87 -12.95 2.91 -7.01
C LEU A 87 -14.10 3.66 -6.33
N ILE A 88 -13.78 4.64 -5.49
CA ILE A 88 -14.79 5.49 -4.83
C ILE A 88 -15.52 6.35 -5.88
N VAL A 89 -14.78 6.95 -6.82
CA VAL A 89 -15.34 7.89 -7.82
C VAL A 89 -16.10 7.15 -8.92
N THR A 90 -15.57 6.06 -9.45
CA THR A 90 -16.25 5.29 -10.52
C THR A 90 -17.40 4.46 -9.98
N GLY A 91 -17.44 4.26 -8.66
CA GLY A 91 -18.35 3.32 -8.02
C GLY A 91 -17.97 1.87 -8.31
N LEU A 92 -18.52 0.97 -7.50
CA LEU A 92 -18.46 -0.46 -7.72
C LEU A 92 -19.81 -0.94 -8.28
N PRO A 93 -19.81 -1.85 -9.26
CA PRO A 93 -21.06 -2.43 -9.74
C PRO A 93 -21.75 -3.20 -8.61
N ALA A 94 -23.03 -2.91 -8.40
CA ALA A 94 -23.86 -3.56 -7.38
C ALA A 94 -24.03 -5.06 -7.67
N VAL A 95 -24.04 -5.89 -6.62
CA VAL A 95 -24.38 -7.32 -6.72
C VAL A 95 -25.89 -7.45 -6.56
N VAL A 96 -26.62 -7.77 -7.64
CA VAL A 96 -28.09 -7.69 -7.67
C VAL A 96 -28.75 -8.99 -7.13
N THR A 97 -28.16 -9.62 -6.11
CA THR A 97 -28.74 -10.83 -5.50
C THR A 97 -29.30 -10.53 -4.10
N THR A 98 -30.49 -11.05 -3.81
CA THR A 98 -31.28 -10.79 -2.59
C THR A 98 -30.62 -11.26 -1.29
N ALA A 99 -29.49 -11.98 -1.34
CA ALA A 99 -28.72 -12.44 -0.19
C ALA A 99 -27.45 -11.62 0.10
N ALA A 100 -27.15 -10.55 -0.65
CA ALA A 100 -25.81 -9.95 -0.70
C ALA A 100 -25.65 -8.58 -0.02
N ALA A 101 -26.61 -8.11 0.79
CA ALA A 101 -26.52 -6.77 1.41
C ALA A 101 -25.23 -6.54 2.24
N VAL A 102 -24.75 -7.57 2.94
CA VAL A 102 -23.48 -7.50 3.69
C VAL A 102 -22.27 -7.44 2.74
N LEU A 103 -22.29 -8.21 1.66
CA LEU A 103 -21.20 -8.23 0.68
C LEU A 103 -21.10 -6.89 -0.06
N ASP A 104 -22.23 -6.31 -0.47
CA ASP A 104 -22.27 -4.99 -1.09
C ASP A 104 -21.78 -3.90 -0.14
N LEU A 105 -22.20 -3.96 1.13
CA LEU A 105 -21.70 -3.03 2.16
C LEU A 105 -20.18 -3.15 2.34
N VAL A 106 -19.65 -4.38 2.44
CA VAL A 106 -18.20 -4.61 2.56
C VAL A 106 -17.47 -4.08 1.34
N ARG A 107 -17.96 -4.34 0.12
CA ARG A 107 -17.36 -3.84 -1.12
C ARG A 107 -17.37 -2.32 -1.18
N LEU A 108 -18.45 -1.68 -0.74
CA LEU A 108 -18.57 -0.22 -0.69
C LEU A 108 -17.64 0.41 0.35
N LEU A 109 -17.55 -0.17 1.54
CA LEU A 109 -16.77 0.40 2.64
C LEU A 109 -15.27 0.14 2.52
N THR A 110 -14.87 -0.96 1.88
CA THR A 110 -13.45 -1.37 1.82
C THR A 110 -12.55 -0.31 1.17
N PRO A 111 -12.87 0.29 0.00
CA PRO A 111 -12.07 1.37 -0.58
C PRO A 111 -11.95 2.59 0.34
N ILE A 112 -13.00 2.92 1.09
CA ILE A 112 -13.03 4.04 2.04
C ILE A 112 -12.08 3.77 3.20
N VAL A 113 -12.16 2.57 3.80
CA VAL A 113 -11.27 2.15 4.90
C VAL A 113 -9.82 2.13 4.42
N ILE A 114 -9.55 1.59 3.22
CA ILE A 114 -8.21 1.57 2.63
C ILE A 114 -7.68 2.99 2.46
N ALA A 115 -8.46 3.90 1.87
CA ALA A 115 -8.05 5.30 1.69
C ALA A 115 -7.76 5.98 3.04
N GLY A 116 -8.55 5.70 4.07
CA GLY A 116 -8.33 6.20 5.43
C GLY A 116 -7.01 5.71 6.03
N VAL A 117 -6.79 4.40 6.03
CA VAL A 117 -5.55 3.80 6.57
C VAL A 117 -4.32 4.24 5.77
N ASP A 118 -4.43 4.33 4.45
CA ASP A 118 -3.34 4.80 3.60
C ASP A 118 -2.98 6.25 3.86
N SER A 119 -3.97 7.11 4.09
CA SER A 119 -3.77 8.51 4.45
C SER A 119 -3.02 8.63 5.78
N ILE A 120 -3.42 7.83 6.78
CA ILE A 120 -2.72 7.78 8.08
C ILE A 120 -1.27 7.32 7.90
N LEU A 121 -1.06 6.20 7.19
CA LEU A 121 0.29 5.67 6.95
C LEU A 121 1.15 6.67 6.16
N PHE A 122 0.56 7.39 5.20
CA PHE A 122 1.24 8.42 4.43
C PHE A 122 1.65 9.61 5.30
N LEU A 123 0.77 10.10 6.17
CA LEU A 123 1.09 11.15 7.14
C LEU A 123 2.23 10.71 8.08
N PHE A 124 2.19 9.46 8.55
CA PHE A 124 3.30 8.90 9.33
C PHE A 124 4.61 8.89 8.54
N LEU A 125 4.61 8.43 7.29
CA LEU A 125 5.81 8.43 6.44
C LEU A 125 6.35 9.82 6.11
N LEU A 126 5.48 10.83 6.00
CA LEU A 126 5.88 12.23 5.85
C LEU A 126 6.54 12.75 7.12
N SER A 127 6.01 12.40 8.29
CA SER A 127 6.57 12.79 9.59
C SER A 127 7.86 12.05 9.94
N TYR A 128 8.07 10.86 9.37
CA TYR A 128 9.21 10.00 9.65
C TYR A 128 10.51 10.62 9.11
N ARG A 129 11.46 10.90 10.00
CA ARG A 129 12.82 11.33 9.66
C ARG A 129 13.81 10.24 10.10
N ILE A 130 14.78 9.93 9.23
CA ILE A 130 15.92 9.07 9.58
C ILE A 130 17.06 9.98 10.07
N GLY A 131 17.51 9.77 11.30
CA GLY A 131 18.51 10.57 12.02
C GLY A 131 18.01 10.83 13.44
N ASP A 132 18.62 10.26 14.49
CA ASP A 132 19.90 10.76 15.03
C ASP A 132 20.95 9.68 15.41
N ASP A 133 20.71 8.39 15.16
CA ASP A 133 21.56 7.31 15.73
C ASP A 133 22.65 6.76 14.79
N ALA A 134 22.87 7.34 13.60
CA ALA A 134 23.89 6.83 12.68
C ALA A 134 25.30 7.14 13.24
N PRO A 135 26.15 6.13 13.53
CA PRO A 135 27.50 6.40 14.01
C PRO A 135 28.27 7.24 12.97
N PRO A 136 29.08 8.22 13.42
CA PRO A 136 29.80 9.09 12.51
C PRO A 136 30.65 8.23 11.57
N VAL A 137 30.54 8.48 10.27
CA VAL A 137 31.40 7.88 9.25
C VAL A 137 32.84 8.27 9.60
N GLN A 138 33.59 7.33 10.17
CA GLN A 138 35.02 7.50 10.37
C GLN A 138 35.65 7.61 8.98
N ARG A 139 36.03 8.83 8.60
CA ARG A 139 36.82 9.03 7.38
C ARG A 139 38.18 8.38 7.62
N PRO A 140 38.75 7.69 6.62
CA PRO A 140 40.14 7.25 6.68
C PRO A 140 40.99 8.45 7.05
N GLN A 141 41.83 8.31 8.09
CA GLN A 141 42.86 9.31 8.35
C GLN A 141 43.83 9.22 7.17
N GLU A 142 43.84 10.24 6.32
CA GLU A 142 44.87 10.40 5.31
C GLU A 142 46.17 10.69 6.07
N GLU A 143 47.08 9.70 6.07
CA GLU A 143 48.46 9.82 6.56
C GLU A 143 49.35 10.57 5.56
#